data_AF-A0A1I7TZ48-F1
#
_entry.id   AF-A0A1I7TZ48-F1
#
_cell.length_a   1.000
_cell.length_b   1.000
_cell.length_c   1.000
_cell.angle_alpha   90.00
_cell.angle_beta   90.00
_cell.angle_gamma   90.00
#
_symmetry.space_group_name_H-M   'P 1'
#
loop_
_entity.id
_entity.type
_entity.pdbx_description
1 polymer ?
#
loop_
_entity_poly.entity_id
_entity_poly.type
_entity_poly.pdbx_seq_one_letter_code
_entity_poly.pdbx_strand_id
1 'polypeptide(L)'
;MFPDEFILERYVAEDVVFAIPAFRLGVFGQLYFGPSAVLTENLLMFDAVQAIHFVHHEIENFGGDPKSVTAMGHSSGATLVDALGFSNLIDPDMKMFQQMIALSAPGMFGFYDLVVENSFIFAERLGVDRKSLRLIEKPRNLIYGTTEHEFRTVKFRNPYISGCFMDFENPVAVSRYFDHQLMDHVDDWINGDTAGIFISAATYSAAMANAGADVYLFETRQKPYSFHVSDMQYFIGIHREVVHFKDMDILDTFYSKMLVNFTKTGVPSPNWEKLNPSRMNYLELKVDTTMEEGPIMLEKFHEKEMRFWFGEMTDIDRNITKLRKSKGLGPESHEVSSQLKTDHSKNNSPVMLKAIEISSTTEEPFHVYLFQQWWFFLVVGLILFAVAILTYILAKATNEEELPLI
;
A
#
# COMPACT_ATOMS: atom_id res chain seq x y z
N MET A 1 18.25 2.19 -17.17
CA MET A 1 19.39 2.96 -16.63
C MET A 1 18.85 4.33 -16.29
N PHE A 2 19.19 4.88 -15.13
CA PHE A 2 18.69 6.19 -14.69
C PHE A 2 19.21 7.28 -15.64
N PRO A 3 18.47 8.37 -15.87
CA PRO A 3 18.98 9.49 -16.66
C PRO A 3 20.04 10.25 -15.83
N ASP A 4 21.32 10.05 -16.16
CA ASP A 4 22.44 10.61 -15.39
C ASP A 4 22.36 12.14 -15.27
N GLU A 5 21.98 12.83 -16.35
CA GLU A 5 21.81 14.30 -16.36
C GLU A 5 20.78 14.75 -15.32
N PHE A 6 19.65 14.05 -15.21
CA PHE A 6 18.64 14.35 -14.19
C PHE A 6 19.20 14.21 -12.78
N ILE A 7 19.95 13.14 -12.51
CA ILE A 7 20.55 12.92 -11.18
C ILE A 7 21.60 13.99 -10.87
N LEU A 8 22.44 14.34 -11.84
CA LEU A 8 23.47 15.36 -11.69
C LEU A 8 22.86 16.74 -11.39
N GLU A 9 21.83 17.13 -12.13
CA GLU A 9 21.18 18.45 -11.96
C GLU A 9 20.37 18.57 -10.67
N ARG A 10 19.75 17.47 -10.20
CA ARG A 10 18.84 17.53 -9.05
C ARG A 10 19.48 17.24 -7.70
N TYR A 11 20.57 16.46 -7.68
CA TYR A 11 21.22 16.05 -6.44
C TYR A 11 22.66 16.55 -6.36
N VAL A 12 23.48 16.26 -7.38
CA VAL A 12 24.92 16.60 -7.32
C VAL A 12 25.14 18.11 -7.36
N ALA A 13 24.37 18.85 -8.17
CA ALA A 13 24.38 20.31 -8.19
C ALA A 13 23.91 20.95 -6.87
N GLU A 14 23.23 20.17 -6.03
CA GLU A 14 22.78 20.55 -4.70
C GLU A 14 23.68 19.92 -3.61
N ASP A 15 24.96 19.62 -3.89
CA ASP A 15 25.93 19.08 -2.94
C ASP A 15 25.47 17.75 -2.27
N VAL A 16 24.76 16.90 -2.99
CA VAL A 16 24.39 15.54 -2.56
C VAL A 16 25.13 14.51 -3.39
N VAL A 17 25.88 13.62 -2.71
CA VAL A 17 26.45 12.43 -3.36
C VAL A 17 25.35 11.37 -3.49
N PHE A 18 25.02 10.99 -4.73
CA PHE A 18 23.96 10.03 -5.02
C PHE A 18 24.54 8.64 -5.34
N ALA A 19 24.29 7.66 -4.48
CA ALA A 19 24.78 6.28 -4.64
C ALA A 19 23.63 5.33 -4.99
N ILE A 20 23.83 4.49 -6.02
CA ILE A 20 22.83 3.50 -6.48
C ILE A 20 23.44 2.10 -6.38
N PRO A 21 23.27 1.41 -5.25
CA PRO A 21 23.79 0.06 -5.10
C PRO A 21 22.93 -0.96 -5.84
N ALA A 22 23.58 -2.03 -6.31
CA ALA A 22 22.90 -3.22 -6.80
C ALA A 22 22.85 -4.29 -5.71
N PHE A 23 21.75 -5.03 -5.67
CA PHE A 23 21.56 -6.20 -4.80
C PHE A 23 20.91 -7.33 -5.59
N ARG A 24 21.06 -8.57 -5.12
CA ARG A 24 20.49 -9.74 -5.79
C ARG A 24 18.97 -9.68 -5.80
N LEU A 25 18.38 -10.09 -6.92
CA LEU A 25 16.93 -10.12 -7.14
C LEU A 25 16.42 -11.56 -7.33
N GLY A 26 15.11 -11.75 -7.11
CA GLY A 26 14.42 -13.01 -7.34
C GLY A 26 15.06 -14.16 -6.56
N VAL A 27 15.18 -15.33 -7.20
CA VAL A 27 15.74 -16.54 -6.58
C VAL A 27 17.18 -16.39 -6.11
N PHE A 28 17.94 -15.42 -6.62
CA PHE A 28 19.32 -15.21 -6.18
C PHE A 28 19.40 -14.39 -4.88
N GLY A 29 18.34 -13.62 -4.56
CA GLY A 29 18.28 -12.77 -3.37
C GLY A 29 17.29 -13.24 -2.30
N GLN A 30 16.27 -14.01 -2.67
CA GLN A 30 15.09 -14.30 -1.84
C GLN A 30 14.68 -15.76 -1.82
N LEU A 31 15.51 -16.67 -2.36
CA LEU A 31 15.21 -18.10 -2.28
C LEU A 31 15.23 -18.54 -0.82
N TYR A 32 14.12 -19.12 -0.38
CA TYR A 32 13.90 -19.44 1.02
C TYR A 32 13.08 -20.72 1.15
N PHE A 33 13.62 -21.73 1.83
CA PHE A 33 12.98 -23.05 1.99
C PHE A 33 12.35 -23.25 3.37
N GLY A 34 12.11 -22.17 4.12
CA GLY A 34 11.80 -22.24 5.54
C GLY A 34 13.08 -22.34 6.39
N PRO A 35 12.96 -22.41 7.73
CA PRO A 35 14.10 -22.34 8.63
C PRO A 35 15.00 -23.55 8.37
N SER A 36 16.12 -23.32 7.69
CA SER A 36 16.96 -24.41 7.21
C SER A 36 18.41 -23.95 7.11
N ALA A 37 19.36 -24.84 7.37
CA ALA A 37 20.76 -24.54 7.09
C ALA A 37 21.15 -24.75 5.62
N VAL A 38 20.18 -24.97 4.72
CA VAL A 38 20.46 -25.31 3.31
C VAL A 38 20.98 -24.11 2.55
N LEU A 39 20.41 -22.93 2.82
CA LEU A 39 20.78 -21.68 2.18
C LEU A 39 20.83 -20.57 3.21
N THR A 40 21.76 -19.65 3.02
CA THR A 40 21.67 -18.34 3.66
C THR A 40 20.47 -17.61 3.07
N GLU A 41 19.57 -17.20 3.93
CA GLU A 41 18.29 -16.57 3.59
C GLU A 41 18.47 -15.06 3.44
N ASN A 42 17.50 -14.35 2.84
CA ASN A 42 17.50 -12.89 2.73
C ASN A 42 18.81 -12.32 2.17
N LEU A 43 19.40 -12.99 1.17
CA LEU A 43 20.66 -12.60 0.55
C LEU A 43 20.64 -11.16 0.00
N LEU A 44 19.49 -10.69 -0.51
CA LEU A 44 19.36 -9.28 -0.92
C LEU A 44 19.52 -8.31 0.25
N MET A 45 19.11 -8.71 1.46
CA MET A 45 19.21 -7.86 2.65
C MET A 45 20.68 -7.73 3.05
N PHE A 46 21.42 -8.85 3.00
CA PHE A 46 22.86 -8.83 3.23
C PHE A 46 23.61 -8.03 2.17
N ASP A 47 23.19 -8.08 0.91
CA ASP A 47 23.76 -7.22 -0.14
C ASP A 47 23.51 -5.74 0.16
N ALA A 48 22.29 -5.38 0.57
CA ALA A 48 21.92 -4.01 0.93
C ALA A 48 22.71 -3.52 2.15
N VAL A 49 22.85 -4.35 3.19
CA VAL A 49 23.69 -4.06 4.37
C VAL A 49 25.14 -3.86 3.95
N GLN A 50 25.70 -4.73 3.10
CA GLN A 50 27.07 -4.59 2.61
C GLN A 50 27.26 -3.33 1.75
N ALA A 51 26.26 -2.95 0.96
CA ALA A 51 26.27 -1.72 0.19
C ALA A 51 26.24 -0.49 1.09
N ILE A 52 25.41 -0.48 2.13
CA ILE A 52 25.39 0.58 3.14
C ILE A 52 26.73 0.67 3.86
N HIS A 53 27.33 -0.46 4.24
CA HIS A 53 28.68 -0.48 4.80
C HIS A 53 29.69 0.16 3.84
N PHE A 54 29.67 -0.22 2.55
CA PHE A 54 30.58 0.35 1.57
C PHE A 54 30.39 1.86 1.46
N VAL A 55 29.14 2.33 1.32
CA VAL A 55 28.82 3.77 1.29
C VAL A 55 29.36 4.46 2.53
N HIS A 56 29.04 3.96 3.72
CA HIS A 56 29.50 4.59 4.97
C HIS A 56 31.04 4.67 5.08
N HIS A 57 31.79 3.71 4.53
CA HIS A 57 33.26 3.74 4.60
C HIS A 57 33.91 4.58 3.48
N GLU A 58 33.24 4.72 2.34
CA GLU A 58 33.84 5.31 1.15
C GLU A 58 33.30 6.70 0.81
N ILE A 59 32.11 7.08 1.28
CA ILE A 59 31.41 8.28 0.80
C ILE A 59 32.21 9.58 1.07
N GLU A 60 33.05 9.61 2.11
CA GLU A 60 33.96 10.71 2.40
C GLU A 60 34.98 10.94 1.26
N ASN A 61 35.44 9.87 0.61
CA ASN A 61 36.34 9.95 -0.55
C ASN A 61 35.66 10.57 -1.79
N PHE A 62 34.32 10.60 -1.81
CA PHE A 62 33.50 11.22 -2.85
C PHE A 62 32.93 12.57 -2.41
N GLY A 63 33.32 13.09 -1.25
CA GLY A 63 32.88 14.38 -0.71
C GLY A 63 31.57 14.35 0.09
N GLY A 64 31.01 13.18 0.40
CA GLY A 64 29.85 13.04 1.28
C GLY A 64 30.24 12.89 2.75
N ASP A 65 29.26 13.06 3.64
CA ASP A 65 29.45 12.89 5.09
C ASP A 65 28.91 11.51 5.54
N PRO A 66 29.74 10.59 6.05
CA PRO A 66 29.28 9.29 6.53
C PRO A 66 28.32 9.38 7.73
N LYS A 67 28.25 10.53 8.41
CA LYS A 67 27.30 10.80 9.50
C LYS A 67 25.98 11.44 9.03
N SER A 68 25.83 11.66 7.73
CA SER A 68 24.65 12.26 7.11
C SER A 68 24.24 11.46 5.88
N VAL A 69 23.94 10.18 6.09
CA VAL A 69 23.51 9.24 5.04
C VAL A 69 22.00 9.02 5.14
N THR A 70 21.31 9.15 4.01
CA THR A 70 19.88 8.89 3.87
C THR A 70 19.65 7.67 2.97
N ALA A 71 18.96 6.66 3.50
CA ALA A 71 18.52 5.52 2.69
C ALA A 71 17.19 5.86 2.00
N MET A 72 17.13 5.71 0.67
CA MET A 72 15.93 5.99 -0.12
C MET A 72 15.54 4.79 -0.97
N GLY A 73 14.26 4.47 -1.01
CA GLY A 73 13.72 3.40 -1.83
C GLY A 73 12.33 3.73 -2.37
N HIS A 74 11.96 3.10 -3.48
CA HIS A 74 10.62 3.14 -4.05
C HIS A 74 10.08 1.73 -4.25
N SER A 75 8.78 1.50 -4.05
CA SER A 75 8.15 0.20 -4.20
C SER A 75 8.88 -0.87 -3.38
N SER A 76 9.30 -2.00 -3.96
CA SER A 76 10.08 -3.02 -3.27
C SER A 76 11.39 -2.50 -2.64
N GLY A 77 11.98 -1.44 -3.20
CA GLY A 77 13.11 -0.74 -2.59
C GLY A 77 12.72 0.03 -1.33
N ALA A 78 11.52 0.60 -1.28
CA ALA A 78 11.00 1.26 -0.07
C ALA A 78 10.70 0.22 1.02
N THR A 79 10.15 -0.93 0.66
CA THR A 79 9.99 -2.08 1.55
C THR A 79 11.33 -2.55 2.14
N LEU A 80 12.40 -2.54 1.35
CA LEU A 80 13.75 -2.84 1.81
C LEU A 80 14.26 -1.77 2.78
N VAL A 81 14.02 -0.48 2.51
CA VAL A 81 14.37 0.62 3.42
C VAL A 81 13.62 0.48 4.75
N ASP A 82 12.31 0.21 4.73
CA ASP A 82 11.53 -0.05 5.93
C ASP A 82 12.16 -1.20 6.73
N ALA A 83 12.39 -2.34 6.08
CA ALA A 83 12.98 -3.51 6.74
C ALA A 83 14.37 -3.23 7.34
N LEU A 84 15.22 -2.44 6.66
CA LEU A 84 16.52 -2.02 7.18
C LEU A 84 16.38 -1.09 8.39
N GLY A 85 15.43 -0.16 8.36
CA GLY A 85 15.13 0.79 9.44
C GLY A 85 14.73 0.14 10.76
N PHE A 86 14.05 -1.00 10.70
CA PHE A 86 13.62 -1.77 11.88
C PHE A 86 14.54 -2.96 12.20
N SER A 87 15.59 -3.19 11.41
CA SER A 87 16.45 -4.37 11.55
C SER A 87 17.59 -4.14 12.54
N ASN A 88 17.79 -5.10 13.44
CA ASN A 88 18.98 -5.16 14.30
C ASN A 88 20.28 -5.49 13.54
N LEU A 89 20.22 -5.77 12.22
CA LEU A 89 21.41 -5.93 11.38
C LEU A 89 22.09 -4.60 11.09
N ILE A 90 21.36 -3.50 11.18
CA ILE A 90 21.94 -2.16 11.10
C ILE A 90 22.41 -1.80 12.50
N ASP A 91 23.73 -1.73 12.68
CA ASP A 91 24.35 -1.38 13.94
C ASP A 91 23.88 0.02 14.38
N PRO A 92 23.08 0.12 15.46
CA PRO A 92 22.53 1.38 15.93
C PRO A 92 23.60 2.29 16.54
N ASP A 93 24.73 1.73 17.00
CA ASP A 93 25.86 2.48 17.54
C ASP A 93 26.71 3.10 16.40
N MET A 94 26.79 2.42 15.25
CA MET A 94 27.43 2.97 14.05
C MET A 94 26.57 4.00 13.33
N LYS A 95 25.24 3.93 13.47
CA LYS A 95 24.27 4.75 12.70
C LYS A 95 24.59 4.71 11.21
N MET A 96 24.53 3.53 10.60
CA MET A 96 24.98 3.36 9.21
C MET A 96 24.22 4.24 8.18
N PHE A 97 23.02 4.68 8.54
CA PHE A 97 22.31 5.81 7.94
C PHE A 97 21.47 6.49 9.03
N GLN A 98 21.20 7.78 8.86
CA GLN A 98 20.53 8.62 9.84
C GLN A 98 19.06 8.84 9.50
N GLN A 99 18.70 8.69 8.23
CA GLN A 99 17.39 9.07 7.71
C GLN A 99 16.91 8.07 6.66
N MET A 100 15.59 8.02 6.50
CA MET A 100 14.93 7.08 5.58
C MET A 100 13.87 7.81 4.76
N ILE A 101 13.82 7.47 3.47
CA ILE A 101 12.77 7.89 2.54
C ILE A 101 12.18 6.61 1.93
N ALA A 102 10.97 6.27 2.32
CA ALA A 102 10.22 5.13 1.80
C ALA A 102 9.07 5.64 0.90
N LEU A 103 9.19 5.43 -0.41
CA LEU A 103 8.20 5.88 -1.40
C LEU A 103 7.35 4.70 -1.87
N SER A 104 6.04 4.77 -1.62
CA SER A 104 5.08 3.76 -2.08
C SER A 104 5.48 2.33 -1.72
N ALA A 105 5.92 2.10 -0.48
CA ALA A 105 6.30 0.78 0.00
C ALA A 105 5.09 -0.16 0.04
N PRO A 106 5.02 -1.20 -0.82
CA PRO A 106 4.13 -2.30 -0.54
C PRO A 106 4.66 -2.97 0.73
N GLY A 107 3.80 -3.26 1.70
CA GLY A 107 4.32 -3.98 2.85
C GLY A 107 4.75 -5.42 2.51
N MET A 108 5.66 -5.97 3.31
CA MET A 108 6.20 -7.34 3.14
C MET A 108 5.14 -8.39 3.51
N PHE A 109 4.12 -8.59 2.69
CA PHE A 109 2.93 -9.35 3.10
C PHE A 109 2.60 -10.54 2.18
N GLY A 110 3.64 -11.25 1.73
CA GLY A 110 3.45 -12.61 1.23
C GLY A 110 3.24 -13.57 2.41
N PHE A 111 2.29 -14.49 2.32
CA PHE A 111 2.23 -15.60 3.28
C PHE A 111 3.58 -16.30 3.33
N TYR A 112 4.12 -16.48 4.52
CA TYR A 112 5.40 -17.15 4.75
C TYR A 112 5.47 -18.50 4.01
N ASP A 113 4.41 -19.30 4.13
CA ASP A 113 4.30 -20.60 3.47
C ASP A 113 4.32 -20.51 1.93
N LEU A 114 3.83 -19.41 1.37
CA LEU A 114 3.87 -19.19 -0.07
C LEU A 114 5.29 -18.91 -0.57
N VAL A 115 6.07 -18.13 0.18
CA VAL A 115 7.48 -17.85 -0.16
C VAL A 115 8.27 -19.16 -0.16
N VAL A 116 8.01 -20.00 0.84
CA VAL A 116 8.63 -21.33 0.96
C VAL A 116 8.23 -22.25 -0.21
N GLU A 117 6.93 -22.36 -0.50
CA GLU A 117 6.45 -23.25 -1.55
C GLU A 117 6.89 -22.81 -2.95
N ASN A 118 6.91 -21.50 -3.25
CA ASN A 118 7.45 -20.98 -4.51
C ASN A 118 8.92 -21.35 -4.71
N SER A 119 9.70 -21.35 -3.63
CA SER A 119 11.11 -21.75 -3.66
C SER A 119 11.26 -23.24 -3.96
N PHE A 120 10.42 -24.11 -3.37
CA PHE A 120 10.39 -25.54 -3.67
C PHE A 120 9.94 -25.83 -5.10
N ILE A 121 8.89 -25.17 -5.59
CA ILE A 121 8.44 -25.29 -7.00
C ILE A 121 9.57 -24.93 -7.96
N PHE A 122 10.33 -23.88 -7.67
CA PHE A 122 11.49 -23.50 -8.46
C PHE A 122 12.57 -24.60 -8.45
N ALA A 123 12.92 -25.13 -7.27
CA ALA A 123 13.91 -26.20 -7.13
C ALA A 123 13.49 -27.48 -7.86
N GLU A 124 12.23 -27.89 -7.75
CA GLU A 124 11.68 -29.06 -8.43
C GLU A 124 11.75 -28.93 -9.95
N ARG A 125 11.47 -27.73 -10.50
CA ARG A 125 11.62 -27.44 -11.94
C ARG A 125 13.06 -27.56 -12.42
N LEU A 126 14.04 -27.40 -11.53
CA LEU A 126 15.47 -27.61 -11.81
C LEU A 126 15.91 -29.07 -11.62
N GLY A 127 14.99 -29.98 -11.32
CA GLY A 127 15.30 -31.39 -11.07
C GLY A 127 15.92 -31.64 -9.70
N VAL A 128 15.84 -30.68 -8.78
CA VAL A 128 16.26 -30.85 -7.39
C VAL A 128 15.12 -31.52 -6.64
N ASP A 129 15.36 -32.74 -6.16
CA ASP A 129 14.39 -33.46 -5.32
C ASP A 129 14.24 -32.72 -3.99
N ARG A 130 13.02 -32.40 -3.58
CA ARG A 130 12.67 -31.81 -2.27
C ARG A 130 13.30 -32.59 -1.11
N LYS A 131 13.51 -33.90 -1.25
CA LYS A 131 14.19 -34.76 -0.25
C LYS A 131 15.70 -34.59 -0.19
N SER A 132 16.32 -34.07 -1.26
CA SER A 132 17.77 -33.81 -1.33
C SER A 132 18.16 -32.51 -0.63
N LEU A 133 17.22 -31.55 -0.56
CA LEU A 133 17.31 -30.35 0.26
C LEU A 133 17.05 -30.74 1.72
N ARG A 134 18.07 -31.31 2.37
CA ARG A 134 17.99 -31.63 3.80
C ARG A 134 17.88 -30.34 4.59
N LEU A 135 16.68 -29.99 5.02
CA LEU A 135 16.46 -29.05 6.12
C LEU A 135 17.28 -29.56 7.31
N ILE A 136 18.44 -28.96 7.58
CA ILE A 136 19.15 -29.23 8.83
C ILE A 136 18.46 -28.37 9.87
N GLU A 137 17.52 -28.99 10.57
CA GLU A 137 16.97 -28.49 11.81
C GLU A 137 18.07 -28.56 12.88
N LYS A 138 18.69 -27.43 13.21
CA LYS A 138 19.14 -27.20 14.58
C LYS A 138 18.27 -26.10 15.20
N PRO A 139 17.14 -26.48 15.81
CA PRO A 139 16.38 -25.55 16.60
C PRO A 139 17.11 -25.28 17.92
N ARG A 140 17.00 -24.04 18.39
CA ARG A 140 16.80 -23.80 19.82
C ARG A 140 15.34 -24.19 20.12
N ASN A 141 15.09 -24.91 21.21
CA ASN A 141 13.86 -25.68 21.49
C ASN A 141 12.52 -24.99 21.14
N LEU A 142 11.62 -25.70 20.41
CA LEU A 142 10.17 -25.42 20.14
C LEU A 142 9.43 -26.72 19.69
N ILE A 143 8.09 -26.85 19.86
CA ILE A 143 7.26 -28.02 19.43
C ILE A 143 6.08 -27.60 18.52
N TYR A 144 5.80 -28.33 17.42
CA TYR A 144 4.48 -28.49 16.75
C TYR A 144 4.44 -29.73 15.80
N GLY A 145 3.27 -30.17 15.29
CA GLY A 145 3.15 -31.36 14.40
C GLY A 145 2.02 -31.33 13.35
N THR A 146 2.06 -32.25 12.37
CA THR A 146 1.16 -32.36 11.17
C THR A 146 0.70 -33.82 10.88
N THR A 147 -0.17 -34.08 9.87
CA THR A 147 -0.60 -35.44 9.47
C THR A 147 -0.67 -35.71 7.94
N GLU A 148 -0.88 -36.99 7.60
CA GLU A 148 -0.36 -37.71 6.42
C GLU A 148 -0.88 -37.33 5.01
N HIS A 149 -2.04 -36.67 4.85
CA HIS A 149 -2.66 -36.49 3.52
C HIS A 149 -3.32 -35.13 3.33
N GLU A 150 -2.51 -34.08 3.29
CA GLU A 150 -3.10 -32.75 3.22
C GLU A 150 -3.78 -32.52 1.86
N PHE A 151 -3.12 -32.51 0.69
CA PHE A 151 -3.83 -32.08 -0.55
C PHE A 151 -3.36 -32.72 -1.85
N ARG A 152 -3.50 -34.03 -1.94
CA ARG A 152 -3.00 -34.87 -3.04
C ARG A 152 -3.52 -34.54 -4.46
N THR A 153 -4.50 -33.66 -4.68
CA THR A 153 -5.02 -33.38 -6.04
C THR A 153 -5.73 -32.02 -6.15
N VAL A 154 -5.07 -30.93 -6.57
CA VAL A 154 -5.80 -29.77 -7.10
C VAL A 154 -5.09 -29.15 -8.32
N LYS A 155 -5.84 -29.08 -9.43
CA LYS A 155 -5.53 -28.34 -10.66
C LYS A 155 -6.38 -27.05 -10.66
N PHE A 156 -5.75 -25.89 -10.39
CA PHE A 156 -6.17 -24.48 -10.63
C PHE A 156 -6.92 -23.58 -9.61
N ARG A 157 -6.44 -22.30 -9.63
CA ARG A 157 -6.93 -20.90 -9.33
C ARG A 157 -6.65 -20.23 -7.95
N ASN A 158 -6.04 -19.01 -8.02
CA ASN A 158 -5.33 -18.27 -6.94
C ASN A 158 -6.05 -17.00 -6.42
N PRO A 159 -6.49 -16.95 -5.15
CA PRO A 159 -7.02 -15.76 -4.45
C PRO A 159 -5.98 -15.13 -3.48
N TYR A 160 -4.87 -14.62 -4.01
CA TYR A 160 -3.58 -14.64 -3.31
C TYR A 160 -3.17 -13.46 -2.39
N ILE A 161 -3.94 -12.37 -2.22
CA ILE A 161 -3.39 -11.14 -1.60
C ILE A 161 -4.42 -10.34 -0.80
N SER A 162 -4.93 -10.85 0.33
CA SER A 162 -5.58 -9.96 1.31
C SER A 162 -5.57 -10.51 2.73
N GLY A 163 -5.28 -9.67 3.73
CA GLY A 163 -5.29 -10.07 5.14
C GLY A 163 -4.01 -10.72 5.68
N CYS A 164 -2.98 -10.96 4.87
CA CYS A 164 -1.71 -11.56 5.28
C CYS A 164 -0.82 -10.62 6.12
N PHE A 165 -1.19 -9.35 6.23
CA PHE A 165 -0.34 -8.28 6.76
C PHE A 165 -0.56 -7.99 8.24
N MET A 166 -1.66 -8.47 8.78
CA MET A 166 -2.00 -8.35 10.18
C MET A 166 -1.61 -9.65 10.86
N ASP A 167 -1.19 -9.57 12.11
CA ASP A 167 -0.98 -10.73 13.00
C ASP A 167 -2.33 -11.37 13.39
N PHE A 168 -3.16 -11.60 12.38
CA PHE A 168 -4.45 -12.22 12.47
C PHE A 168 -4.24 -13.71 12.68
N GLU A 169 -4.95 -14.25 13.66
CA GLU A 169 -4.93 -15.68 13.94
C GLU A 169 -5.64 -16.49 12.83
N ASN A 170 -6.38 -15.82 11.92
CA ASN A 170 -7.21 -16.42 10.86
C ASN A 170 -7.16 -15.63 9.53
N PRO A 171 -5.97 -15.47 8.93
CA PRO A 171 -5.78 -14.56 7.80
C PRO A 171 -6.49 -15.02 6.51
N VAL A 172 -6.79 -16.32 6.34
CA VAL A 172 -7.48 -16.82 5.14
C VAL A 172 -8.97 -16.51 5.21
N ALA A 173 -9.60 -16.71 6.36
CA ALA A 173 -11.00 -16.35 6.56
C ALA A 173 -11.22 -14.83 6.48
N VAL A 174 -10.27 -14.04 6.99
CA VAL A 174 -10.19 -12.58 6.80
C VAL A 174 -10.06 -12.25 5.30
N SER A 175 -9.09 -12.83 4.57
CA SER A 175 -8.92 -12.61 3.12
C SER A 175 -10.20 -12.85 2.33
N ARG A 176 -10.92 -13.93 2.65
CA ARG A 176 -12.14 -14.32 1.94
C ARG A 176 -13.29 -13.36 2.19
N TYR A 177 -13.42 -12.89 3.43
CA TYR A 177 -14.40 -11.87 3.75
C TYR A 177 -14.06 -10.56 3.03
N PHE A 178 -12.77 -10.20 2.99
CA PHE A 178 -12.29 -9.07 2.21
C PHE A 178 -12.64 -9.19 0.72
N ASP A 179 -12.25 -10.30 0.08
CA ASP A 179 -12.53 -10.56 -1.34
C ASP A 179 -14.04 -10.52 -1.61
N HIS A 180 -14.86 -11.07 -0.71
CA HIS A 180 -16.33 -11.04 -0.85
C HIS A 180 -16.89 -9.61 -0.71
N GLN A 181 -16.39 -8.81 0.23
CA GLN A 181 -16.84 -7.42 0.39
C GLN A 181 -16.42 -6.56 -0.80
N LEU A 182 -15.18 -6.70 -1.28
CA LEU A 182 -14.65 -5.98 -2.43
C LEU A 182 -15.40 -6.31 -3.74
N MET A 183 -15.95 -7.53 -3.86
CA MET A 183 -16.65 -7.98 -5.07
C MET A 183 -18.15 -7.67 -5.07
N ASP A 184 -18.81 -7.60 -3.90
CA ASP A 184 -20.27 -7.43 -3.84
C ASP A 184 -20.72 -6.03 -3.44
N HIS A 185 -19.94 -5.25 -2.68
CA HIS A 185 -20.37 -3.95 -2.16
C HIS A 185 -19.26 -2.90 -2.17
N VAL A 186 -19.65 -1.71 -2.63
CA VAL A 186 -18.94 -0.42 -2.63
C VAL A 186 -18.26 -0.10 -3.98
N ASP A 187 -18.90 0.79 -4.74
CA ASP A 187 -18.29 1.52 -5.85
C ASP A 187 -16.89 2.06 -5.42
N ASP A 188 -15.87 1.79 -6.23
CA ASP A 188 -14.50 2.33 -6.12
C ASP A 188 -13.60 1.84 -4.98
N TRP A 189 -13.41 0.53 -4.77
CA TRP A 189 -12.29 0.04 -3.93
C TRP A 189 -11.03 -0.30 -4.75
N ILE A 190 -10.02 0.54 -4.53
CA ILE A 190 -8.57 0.27 -4.41
C ILE A 190 -8.30 -1.24 -4.23
N ASN A 191 -7.57 -1.84 -5.18
CA ASN A 191 -7.18 -3.25 -5.09
C ASN A 191 -6.34 -3.53 -3.82
N GLY A 192 -6.24 -4.81 -3.42
CA GLY A 192 -5.51 -5.21 -2.21
C GLY A 192 -4.06 -4.70 -2.15
N ASP A 193 -3.39 -4.59 -3.29
CA ASP A 193 -2.03 -4.04 -3.40
C ASP A 193 -1.97 -2.56 -3.00
N THR A 194 -2.92 -1.75 -3.50
CA THR A 194 -2.97 -0.32 -3.21
C THR A 194 -3.37 -0.08 -1.75
N ALA A 195 -4.30 -0.87 -1.21
CA ALA A 195 -4.62 -0.85 0.21
C ALA A 195 -3.39 -1.21 1.05
N GLY A 196 -2.62 -2.22 0.63
CA GLY A 196 -1.37 -2.60 1.27
C GLY A 196 -0.36 -1.46 1.37
N ILE A 197 -0.23 -0.63 0.33
CA ILE A 197 0.65 0.56 0.36
C ILE A 197 0.15 1.59 1.37
N PHE A 198 -1.14 1.93 1.36
CA PHE A 198 -1.70 2.93 2.28
C PHE A 198 -1.61 2.50 3.74
N ILE A 199 -1.95 1.24 4.01
CA ILE A 199 -1.85 0.67 5.36
C ILE A 199 -0.38 0.59 5.82
N SER A 200 0.54 0.16 4.94
CA SER A 200 1.97 0.13 5.23
C SER A 200 2.50 1.52 5.60
N ALA A 201 2.25 2.51 4.73
CA ALA A 201 2.67 3.89 4.96
C ALA A 201 2.12 4.45 6.27
N ALA A 202 0.82 4.27 6.55
CA ALA A 202 0.21 4.73 7.80
C ALA A 202 0.81 4.03 9.04
N THR A 203 1.05 2.72 8.96
CA THR A 203 1.54 1.91 10.09
C THR A 203 2.97 2.25 10.44
N TYR A 204 3.89 2.21 9.46
CA TYR A 204 5.30 2.49 9.70
C TYR A 204 5.53 3.95 10.10
N SER A 205 4.84 4.89 9.45
CA SER A 205 4.96 6.32 9.79
C SER A 205 4.45 6.61 11.21
N ALA A 206 3.30 6.06 11.61
CA ALA A 206 2.78 6.21 12.97
C ALA A 206 3.68 5.54 14.01
N ALA A 207 4.22 4.34 13.72
CA ALA A 207 5.15 3.65 14.61
C ALA A 207 6.43 4.47 14.85
N MET A 208 7.02 5.02 13.78
CA MET A 208 8.21 5.88 13.87
C MET A 208 7.93 7.18 14.64
N ALA A 209 6.80 7.84 14.37
CA ALA A 209 6.41 9.05 15.08
C ALA A 209 6.16 8.79 16.57
N ASN A 210 5.50 7.69 16.92
CA ASN A 210 5.29 7.27 18.31
C ASN A 210 6.60 6.89 19.02
N ALA A 211 7.61 6.43 18.28
CA ALA A 211 8.96 6.21 18.79
C ALA A 211 9.78 7.50 18.96
N GLY A 212 9.19 8.67 18.63
CA GLY A 212 9.82 9.99 18.78
C GLY A 212 10.60 10.47 17.56
N ALA A 213 10.47 9.80 16.40
CA ALA A 213 11.09 10.25 15.16
C ALA A 213 10.32 11.41 14.53
N ASP A 214 11.05 12.29 13.82
CA ASP A 214 10.47 13.33 12.99
C ASP A 214 10.00 12.73 11.66
N VAL A 215 8.69 12.51 11.54
CA VAL A 215 8.07 11.84 10.39
C VAL A 215 7.27 12.82 9.55
N TYR A 216 7.35 12.69 8.22
CA TYR A 216 6.62 13.51 7.25
C TYR A 216 5.92 12.60 6.25
N LEU A 217 4.59 12.67 6.21
CA LEU A 217 3.74 11.85 5.34
C LEU A 217 3.20 12.70 4.18
N PHE A 218 3.19 12.17 2.95
CA PHE A 218 2.59 12.81 1.79
C PHE A 218 1.93 11.82 0.85
N GLU A 219 1.10 12.35 -0.04
CA GLU A 219 0.45 11.61 -1.12
C GLU A 219 0.52 12.43 -2.41
N THR A 220 0.98 11.84 -3.52
CA THR A 220 0.97 12.53 -4.81
C THR A 220 -0.39 12.39 -5.47
N ARG A 221 -1.00 13.52 -5.87
CA ARG A 221 -2.29 13.56 -6.59
C ARG A 221 -2.23 14.37 -7.88
N GLN A 222 -1.02 14.49 -8.45
CA GLN A 222 -0.77 15.29 -9.65
C GLN A 222 -1.51 14.72 -10.87
N LYS A 223 -2.11 15.62 -11.66
CA LYS A 223 -2.72 15.30 -12.97
C LYS A 223 -1.65 15.17 -14.07
N PRO A 224 -1.91 14.44 -15.18
CA PRO A 224 -3.19 13.85 -15.60
C PRO A 224 -3.54 12.56 -14.87
N TYR A 225 -2.55 11.89 -14.29
CA TYR A 225 -2.76 10.63 -13.60
C TYR A 225 -1.67 10.41 -12.55
N SER A 226 -2.08 10.02 -11.34
CA SER A 226 -1.19 9.60 -10.26
C SER A 226 -1.39 8.11 -10.03
N PHE A 227 -0.37 7.31 -10.34
CA PHE A 227 -0.39 5.86 -10.16
C PHE A 227 0.96 5.37 -9.65
N HIS A 228 1.03 4.12 -9.21
CA HIS A 228 2.29 3.55 -8.73
C HIS A 228 3.38 3.71 -9.80
N VAL A 229 4.53 4.26 -9.43
CA VAL A 229 5.68 4.67 -10.28
C VAL A 229 5.57 5.99 -11.05
N SER A 230 4.40 6.62 -11.13
CA SER A 230 4.27 7.90 -11.86
C SER A 230 5.06 9.04 -11.22
N ASP A 231 5.35 8.92 -9.93
CA ASP A 231 6.14 9.87 -9.17
C ASP A 231 7.65 9.77 -9.44
N MET A 232 8.13 8.65 -10.00
CA MET A 232 9.55 8.46 -10.36
C MET A 232 10.07 9.53 -11.33
N GLN A 233 9.18 10.14 -12.11
CA GLN A 233 9.58 11.19 -13.04
C GLN A 233 10.12 12.43 -12.31
N TYR A 234 9.61 12.69 -11.10
CA TYR A 234 9.89 13.89 -10.33
C TYR A 234 11.16 13.78 -9.47
N PHE A 235 11.61 12.57 -9.14
CA PHE A 235 12.76 12.37 -8.26
C PHE A 235 13.91 11.54 -8.86
N ILE A 236 13.69 10.73 -9.90
CA ILE A 236 14.76 10.02 -10.60
C ILE A 236 14.66 10.12 -12.13
N GLY A 237 13.74 10.93 -12.64
CA GLY A 237 13.61 11.20 -14.08
C GLY A 237 13.17 10.01 -14.93
N ILE A 238 12.69 8.91 -14.32
CA ILE A 238 12.16 7.74 -15.03
C ILE A 238 10.64 7.88 -15.20
N HIS A 239 10.06 7.31 -16.25
CA HIS A 239 8.62 7.39 -16.54
C HIS A 239 8.12 8.82 -16.78
N ARG A 240 8.97 9.71 -17.31
CA ARG A 240 8.54 11.06 -17.70
C ARG A 240 7.45 10.99 -18.76
N GLU A 241 6.42 11.79 -18.56
CA GLU A 241 5.35 11.96 -19.54
C GLU A 241 5.89 12.56 -20.85
N VAL A 242 5.33 12.12 -21.98
CA VAL A 242 5.71 12.65 -23.31
C VAL A 242 5.34 14.13 -23.42
N VAL A 243 4.22 14.51 -22.80
CA VAL A 243 3.76 15.89 -22.70
C VAL A 243 3.91 16.33 -21.25
N HIS A 244 4.88 17.22 -21.00
CA HIS A 244 5.14 17.77 -19.68
C HIS A 244 4.47 19.14 -19.54
N PHE A 245 3.63 19.30 -18.53
CA PHE A 245 2.90 20.54 -18.27
C PHE A 245 3.64 21.41 -17.25
N LYS A 246 3.36 22.71 -17.24
CA LYS A 246 3.96 23.67 -16.30
C LYS A 246 3.79 23.25 -14.84
N ASP A 247 2.64 22.67 -14.49
CA ASP A 247 2.38 22.16 -13.13
C ASP A 247 3.35 21.04 -12.75
N MET A 248 3.68 20.17 -13.71
CA MET A 248 4.66 19.11 -13.53
C MET A 248 6.07 19.64 -13.40
N ASP A 249 6.45 20.71 -14.12
CA ASP A 249 7.78 21.34 -13.97
C ASP A 249 7.99 21.93 -12.57
N ILE A 250 6.92 22.52 -12.01
CA ILE A 250 6.90 23.01 -10.64
C ILE A 250 7.02 21.84 -9.67
N LEU A 251 6.28 20.76 -9.91
CA LEU A 251 6.32 19.58 -9.07
C LEU A 251 7.67 18.87 -9.11
N ASP A 252 8.28 18.72 -10.29
CA ASP A 252 9.64 18.24 -10.52
C ASP A 252 10.62 18.95 -9.56
N THR A 253 10.56 20.27 -9.54
CA THR A 253 11.46 21.11 -8.75
C THR A 253 11.17 20.96 -7.25
N PHE A 254 9.90 20.99 -6.86
CA PHE A 254 9.50 20.86 -5.47
C PHE A 254 9.86 19.47 -4.90
N TYR A 255 9.55 18.40 -5.62
CA TYR A 255 9.75 17.01 -5.21
C TYR A 255 11.24 16.73 -5.00
N SER A 256 12.09 17.03 -5.99
CA SER A 256 13.53 16.84 -5.82
C SER A 256 14.11 17.67 -4.67
N LYS A 257 13.70 18.95 -4.53
CA LYS A 257 14.16 19.80 -3.43
C LYS A 257 13.74 19.31 -2.05
N MET A 258 12.53 18.77 -1.88
CA MET A 258 12.13 18.24 -0.58
C MET A 258 12.98 17.04 -0.16
N LEU A 259 13.39 16.18 -1.09
CA LEU A 259 14.26 15.04 -0.81
C LEU A 259 15.69 15.50 -0.46
N VAL A 260 16.22 16.49 -1.20
CA VAL A 260 17.52 17.12 -0.90
C VAL A 260 17.51 17.78 0.48
N ASN A 261 16.49 18.60 0.76
CA ASN A 261 16.37 19.29 2.05
C ASN A 261 16.26 18.30 3.21
N PHE A 262 15.43 17.25 3.04
CA PHE A 262 15.32 16.19 4.02
C PHE A 262 16.67 15.51 4.24
N THR A 263 17.39 15.15 3.19
CA THR A 263 18.71 14.52 3.27
C THR A 263 19.76 15.40 3.96
N LYS A 264 19.65 16.72 3.85
CA LYS A 264 20.59 17.66 4.48
C LYS A 264 20.24 18.00 5.93
N THR A 265 18.96 18.03 6.27
CA THR A 265 18.50 18.70 7.50
C THR A 265 17.46 17.92 8.31
N GLY A 266 16.89 16.86 7.76
CA GLY A 266 15.73 16.18 8.34
C GLY A 266 14.42 16.90 8.20
N VAL A 267 14.39 18.07 7.54
CA VAL A 267 13.17 18.85 7.31
C VAL A 267 12.97 19.02 5.80
N PRO A 268 11.91 18.44 5.21
CA PRO A 268 11.71 18.48 3.76
C PRO A 268 11.32 19.87 3.25
N SER A 269 10.55 20.62 4.06
CA SER A 269 10.11 21.98 3.76
C SER A 269 9.72 22.72 5.05
N PRO A 270 9.96 24.04 5.17
CA PRO A 270 9.69 24.81 6.40
C PRO A 270 8.24 24.75 6.91
N ASN A 271 7.27 24.62 6.00
CA ASN A 271 5.84 24.65 6.33
C ASN A 271 5.19 23.26 6.35
N TRP A 272 5.98 22.20 6.22
CA TRP A 272 5.45 20.84 6.29
C TRP A 272 5.35 20.41 7.74
N GLU A 273 4.12 20.27 8.24
CA GLU A 273 3.86 19.79 9.59
C GLU A 273 4.33 18.34 9.75
N LYS A 274 5.04 18.05 10.85
CA LYS A 274 5.37 16.67 11.24
C LYS A 274 4.09 15.85 11.43
N LEU A 275 4.17 14.55 11.19
CA LEU A 275 3.06 13.63 11.41
C LEU A 275 2.65 13.62 12.88
N ASN A 276 1.37 13.86 13.11
CA ASN A 276 0.68 13.58 14.36
C ASN A 276 -0.14 12.29 14.19
N PRO A 277 0.25 11.18 14.87
CA PRO A 277 -0.43 9.89 14.73
C PRO A 277 -1.93 9.90 15.06
N SER A 278 -2.41 10.86 15.87
CA SER A 278 -3.84 10.97 16.19
C SER A 278 -4.66 11.65 15.10
N ARG A 279 -4.04 12.51 14.28
CA ARG A 279 -4.70 13.22 13.15
C ARG A 279 -4.43 12.55 11.79
N MET A 280 -3.33 11.80 11.70
CA MET A 280 -2.81 11.27 10.43
C MET A 280 -2.73 12.36 9.36
N ASN A 281 -2.13 13.50 9.73
CA ASN A 281 -1.91 14.61 8.80
C ASN A 281 -0.84 14.26 7.75
N TYR A 282 -1.09 14.67 6.52
CA TYR A 282 -0.22 14.40 5.38
C TYR A 282 -0.25 15.57 4.39
N LEU A 283 0.82 15.74 3.62
CA LEU A 283 0.88 16.72 2.54
C LEU A 283 0.26 16.12 1.27
N GLU A 284 -0.80 16.71 0.75
CA GLU A 284 -1.23 16.44 -0.61
C GLU A 284 -0.29 17.16 -1.58
N LEU A 285 0.42 16.37 -2.38
CA LEU A 285 1.36 16.86 -3.36
C LEU A 285 0.65 16.99 -4.72
N LYS A 286 0.12 18.20 -4.95
CA LYS A 286 -0.62 18.60 -6.15
C LYS A 286 -0.31 20.06 -6.48
N VAL A 287 -0.14 20.34 -7.76
CA VAL A 287 0.01 21.70 -8.31
C VAL A 287 -1.00 21.88 -9.44
N ASP A 288 -1.70 23.01 -9.41
CA ASP A 288 -2.57 23.47 -10.50
C ASP A 288 -2.37 24.99 -10.66
N THR A 289 -1.56 25.38 -11.64
CA THR A 289 -1.26 26.80 -11.89
C THR A 289 -2.45 27.59 -12.43
N THR A 290 -3.48 26.91 -12.96
CA THR A 290 -4.68 27.58 -13.44
C THR A 290 -5.62 27.96 -12.31
N MET A 291 -5.64 27.14 -11.25
CA MET A 291 -6.42 27.35 -10.04
C MET A 291 -5.62 28.02 -8.91
N GLU A 292 -4.34 28.32 -9.15
CA GLU A 292 -3.38 28.81 -8.15
C GLU A 292 -3.27 27.89 -6.93
N GLU A 293 -3.43 26.58 -7.13
CA GLU A 293 -3.32 25.56 -6.11
C GLU A 293 -1.88 25.02 -6.04
N GLY A 294 -1.39 24.83 -4.82
CA GLY A 294 -0.14 24.15 -4.52
C GLY A 294 -0.32 23.10 -3.43
N PRO A 295 0.77 22.50 -2.94
CA PRO A 295 0.69 21.46 -1.92
C PRO A 295 0.00 21.95 -0.64
N ILE A 296 -0.92 21.14 -0.10
CA ILE A 296 -1.72 21.46 1.08
C ILE A 296 -1.65 20.37 2.13
N MET A 297 -1.66 20.74 3.41
CA MET A 297 -1.79 19.77 4.50
C MET A 297 -3.24 19.34 4.65
N LEU A 298 -3.46 18.03 4.63
CA LEU A 298 -4.73 17.37 4.89
C LEU A 298 -4.61 16.50 6.15
N GLU A 299 -5.75 16.00 6.62
CA GLU A 299 -5.84 15.05 7.74
C GLU A 299 -6.56 13.78 7.30
N LYS A 300 -6.59 12.77 8.18
CA LYS A 300 -7.33 11.52 7.96
C LYS A 300 -6.83 10.73 6.75
N PHE A 301 -5.51 10.63 6.61
CA PHE A 301 -4.86 9.80 5.58
C PHE A 301 -5.50 8.41 5.52
N HIS A 302 -6.22 8.12 4.43
CA HIS A 302 -6.94 6.86 4.18
C HIS A 302 -7.73 6.31 5.38
N GLU A 303 -8.44 7.18 6.13
CA GLU A 303 -9.20 6.80 7.35
C GLU A 303 -10.21 5.66 7.10
N LYS A 304 -10.81 5.60 5.91
CA LYS A 304 -11.76 4.55 5.52
C LYS A 304 -11.08 3.19 5.46
N GLU A 305 -9.97 3.10 4.73
CA GLU A 305 -9.16 1.88 4.59
C GLU A 305 -8.57 1.47 5.95
N MET A 306 -8.07 2.44 6.72
CA MET A 306 -7.53 2.20 8.06
C MET A 306 -8.59 1.63 9.00
N ARG A 307 -9.79 2.22 9.06
CA ARG A 307 -10.90 1.72 9.90
C ARG A 307 -11.34 0.33 9.49
N PHE A 308 -11.41 0.08 8.19
CA PHE A 308 -11.78 -1.22 7.67
C PHE A 308 -10.76 -2.30 8.09
N TRP A 309 -9.46 -2.06 7.87
CA TRP A 309 -8.43 -3.06 8.14
C TRP A 309 -8.10 -3.21 9.64
N PHE A 310 -7.93 -2.12 10.39
CA PHE A 310 -7.61 -2.17 11.83
C PHE A 310 -8.84 -2.34 12.73
N GLY A 311 -10.04 -2.04 12.23
CA GLY A 311 -11.30 -2.24 12.93
C GLY A 311 -11.99 -3.51 12.47
N GLU A 312 -12.70 -3.42 11.35
CA GLU A 312 -13.63 -4.47 10.88
C GLU A 312 -12.92 -5.81 10.70
N MET A 313 -11.80 -5.84 9.97
CA MET A 313 -11.07 -7.08 9.70
C MET A 313 -10.44 -7.68 10.98
N THR A 314 -10.01 -6.82 11.91
CA THR A 314 -9.47 -7.27 13.21
C THR A 314 -10.56 -7.86 14.10
N ASP A 315 -11.76 -7.29 14.10
CA ASP A 315 -12.88 -7.81 14.85
C ASP A 315 -13.41 -9.13 14.27
N ILE A 316 -13.40 -9.26 12.93
CA ILE A 316 -13.68 -10.51 12.25
C ILE A 316 -12.68 -11.59 12.66
N ASP A 317 -11.38 -11.29 12.61
CA ASP A 317 -10.34 -12.22 13.06
C ASP A 317 -10.57 -12.69 14.50
N ARG A 318 -10.78 -11.75 15.42
CA ARG A 318 -11.06 -12.05 16.84
C ARG A 318 -12.30 -12.92 17.02
N ASN A 319 -13.36 -12.67 16.25
CA ASN A 319 -14.59 -13.45 16.33
C ASN A 319 -14.40 -14.87 15.82
N ILE A 320 -13.65 -15.05 14.72
CA ILE A 320 -13.29 -16.36 14.19
C ILE A 320 -12.42 -17.10 15.20
N THR A 321 -11.43 -16.43 15.80
CA THR A 321 -10.62 -16.98 16.90
C THR A 321 -11.48 -17.49 18.05
N LYS A 322 -12.45 -16.70 18.53
CA LYS A 322 -13.35 -17.11 19.61
C LYS A 322 -14.17 -18.35 19.23
N LEU A 323 -14.68 -18.38 17.99
CA LEU A 323 -15.45 -19.51 17.46
C LEU A 323 -14.60 -20.77 17.31
N ARG A 324 -13.34 -20.65 16.91
CA ARG A 324 -12.41 -21.78 16.80
C ARG A 324 -12.05 -22.32 18.17
N LYS A 325 -11.72 -21.44 19.12
CA LYS A 325 -11.45 -21.81 20.52
C LYS A 325 -12.66 -22.50 21.16
N SER A 326 -13.89 -22.04 20.91
CA SER A 326 -15.11 -22.70 21.43
C SER A 326 -15.36 -24.09 20.84
N LYS A 327 -14.78 -24.38 19.66
CA LYS A 327 -14.79 -25.68 19.00
C LYS A 327 -13.54 -26.53 19.28
N GLY A 328 -12.65 -26.08 20.18
CA GLY A 328 -11.40 -26.77 20.51
C GLY A 328 -10.34 -26.72 19.38
N LEU A 329 -10.47 -25.80 18.43
CA LEU A 329 -9.55 -25.60 17.31
C LEU A 329 -8.54 -24.50 17.65
N GLY A 330 -7.27 -24.70 17.29
CA GLY A 330 -6.23 -23.66 17.32
C GLY A 330 -6.40 -22.63 16.20
N PRO A 331 -5.44 -21.69 16.03
CA PRO A 331 -5.41 -20.73 14.91
C PRO A 331 -5.58 -21.41 13.53
N GLU A 332 -5.99 -20.66 12.52
CA GLU A 332 -6.15 -21.19 11.16
C GLU A 332 -4.80 -21.71 10.64
N SER A 333 -4.76 -22.93 10.07
CA SER A 333 -3.52 -23.41 9.46
C SER A 333 -3.29 -22.64 8.16
N HIS A 334 -2.07 -22.17 7.97
CA HIS A 334 -1.65 -21.37 6.82
C HIS A 334 -1.45 -22.22 5.54
N GLU A 335 -1.83 -23.50 5.57
CA GLU A 335 -1.68 -24.43 4.45
C GLU A 335 -2.33 -23.88 3.17
N VAL A 336 -1.47 -23.64 2.17
CA VAL A 336 -1.74 -23.07 0.84
C VAL A 336 -2.96 -23.68 0.14
N SER A 337 -3.20 -24.95 0.40
CA SER A 337 -4.33 -25.73 -0.11
C SER A 337 -5.71 -25.36 0.40
N SER A 338 -5.81 -24.83 1.62
CA SER A 338 -7.03 -24.25 2.13
C SER A 338 -7.34 -22.97 1.36
N GLN A 339 -6.33 -22.27 0.85
CA GLN A 339 -6.41 -21.01 0.11
C GLN A 339 -6.68 -21.23 -1.39
N LEU A 340 -6.13 -22.28 -2.00
CA LEU A 340 -6.27 -22.64 -3.43
C LEU A 340 -7.63 -23.24 -3.85
N LYS A 341 -8.56 -23.53 -2.91
CA LYS A 341 -9.83 -24.24 -3.20
C LYS A 341 -11.00 -23.35 -3.63
N THR A 342 -10.87 -22.03 -3.62
CA THR A 342 -11.96 -21.14 -4.07
C THR A 342 -11.85 -20.89 -5.56
N ASP A 343 -12.42 -21.84 -6.32
CA ASP A 343 -12.80 -21.61 -7.71
C ASP A 343 -13.90 -20.53 -7.72
N HIS A 344 -13.60 -19.35 -8.30
CA HIS A 344 -14.55 -18.22 -8.47
C HIS A 344 -15.80 -18.57 -9.31
N SER A 345 -15.98 -19.84 -9.69
CA SER A 345 -17.13 -20.33 -10.46
C SER A 345 -18.28 -20.89 -9.60
N LYS A 346 -18.09 -21.04 -8.28
CA LYS A 346 -19.16 -21.59 -7.41
C LYS A 346 -19.36 -20.78 -6.15
N ASN A 347 -20.60 -20.31 -6.02
CA ASN A 347 -21.29 -19.64 -4.92
C ASN A 347 -21.31 -20.43 -3.59
N ASN A 348 -20.18 -21.01 -3.17
CA ASN A 348 -20.07 -21.68 -1.89
C ASN A 348 -19.40 -20.73 -0.91
N SER A 349 -20.19 -19.83 -0.32
CA SER A 349 -19.86 -19.26 0.98
C SER A 349 -19.45 -20.41 1.90
N PRO A 350 -18.31 -20.31 2.63
CA PRO A 350 -17.99 -21.28 3.66
C PRO A 350 -19.20 -21.37 4.59
N VAL A 351 -19.70 -22.59 4.79
CA VAL A 351 -20.88 -22.91 5.62
C VAL A 351 -20.82 -22.30 7.05
N MET A 352 -19.67 -21.77 7.48
CA MET A 352 -19.48 -21.03 8.73
C MET A 352 -19.96 -19.57 8.71
N LEU A 353 -20.01 -18.88 7.56
CA LEU A 353 -20.37 -17.44 7.51
C LEU A 353 -21.87 -17.19 7.62
N LYS A 354 -22.71 -18.20 7.34
CA LYS A 354 -24.17 -18.08 7.47
C LYS A 354 -24.66 -17.94 8.93
N ALA A 355 -23.81 -18.25 9.90
CA ALA A 355 -24.14 -18.13 11.33
C ALA A 355 -23.74 -16.78 11.94
N ILE A 356 -23.06 -15.92 11.18
CA ILE A 356 -22.61 -14.60 11.60
C ILE A 356 -23.41 -13.56 10.79
N GLU A 357 -24.74 -13.62 10.88
CA GLU A 357 -25.53 -12.40 10.79
C GLU A 357 -25.22 -11.63 12.09
N ILE A 358 -24.12 -10.87 12.07
CA ILE A 358 -24.02 -9.73 12.97
C ILE A 358 -25.25 -8.90 12.66
N SER A 359 -26.05 -8.66 13.68
CA SER A 359 -27.06 -7.60 13.73
C SER A 359 -26.36 -6.28 13.41
N SER A 360 -26.06 -6.05 12.13
CA SER A 360 -25.83 -4.74 11.59
C SER A 360 -27.16 -4.04 11.78
N THR A 361 -27.21 -3.10 12.72
CA THR A 361 -28.17 -2.02 12.62
C THR A 361 -28.01 -1.45 11.22
N THR A 362 -28.95 -1.79 10.34
CA THR A 362 -28.98 -1.35 8.96
C THR A 362 -29.19 0.16 8.97
N GLU A 363 -28.11 0.93 8.89
CA GLU A 363 -28.20 2.20 8.20
C GLU A 363 -28.33 1.86 6.71
N GLU A 364 -29.58 1.69 6.28
CA GLU A 364 -29.90 1.43 4.89
C GLU A 364 -29.46 2.60 4.00
N PRO A 365 -28.98 2.32 2.77
CA PRO A 365 -28.47 3.35 1.87
C PRO A 365 -29.58 4.36 1.50
N PHE A 366 -29.31 5.63 1.76
CA PHE A 366 -30.21 6.79 1.58
C PHE A 366 -30.85 6.87 0.18
N HIS A 367 -30.24 6.26 -0.84
CA HIS A 367 -30.67 6.35 -2.23
C HIS A 367 -31.86 5.44 -2.59
N VAL A 368 -32.06 4.32 -1.89
CA VAL A 368 -33.13 3.36 -2.22
C VAL A 368 -34.50 3.86 -1.73
N TYR A 369 -34.53 4.68 -0.68
CA TYR A 369 -35.77 5.21 -0.14
C TYR A 369 -36.34 6.41 -0.88
N LEU A 370 -35.53 7.23 -1.54
CA LEU A 370 -36.00 8.48 -2.15
C LEU A 370 -37.17 8.24 -3.12
N PHE A 371 -37.07 7.21 -3.96
CA PHE A 371 -38.11 6.83 -4.95
C PHE A 371 -39.30 6.07 -4.36
N GLN A 372 -39.23 5.65 -3.08
CA GLN A 372 -40.31 4.97 -2.38
C GLN A 372 -41.06 5.92 -1.41
N GLN A 373 -40.51 7.11 -1.14
CA GLN A 373 -41.20 8.09 -0.32
C GLN A 373 -42.34 8.77 -1.09
N TRP A 374 -43.53 8.77 -0.52
CA TRP A 374 -44.72 9.41 -1.12
C TRP A 374 -44.50 10.90 -1.45
N TRP A 375 -43.68 11.60 -0.65
CA TRP A 375 -43.41 13.02 -0.83
C TRP A 375 -42.51 13.31 -2.03
N PHE A 376 -41.69 12.36 -2.49
CA PHE A 376 -40.82 12.53 -3.66
C PHE A 376 -41.64 12.77 -4.93
N PHE A 377 -42.68 11.97 -5.15
CA PHE A 377 -43.60 12.15 -6.28
C PHE A 377 -44.42 13.45 -6.17
N LEU A 378 -44.67 13.93 -4.95
CA LEU A 378 -45.33 15.21 -4.72
C LEU A 378 -44.43 16.38 -5.14
N VAL A 379 -43.13 16.33 -4.80
CA VAL A 379 -42.13 17.33 -5.23
C VAL A 379 -41.95 17.31 -6.74
N VAL A 380 -41.82 16.13 -7.36
CA VAL A 380 -41.74 15.99 -8.82
C VAL A 380 -43.00 16.55 -9.49
N GLY A 381 -44.19 16.28 -8.94
CA GLY A 381 -45.46 16.83 -9.42
C GLY A 381 -45.50 18.36 -9.35
N LEU A 382 -45.02 18.97 -8.26
CA LEU A 382 -44.96 20.43 -8.11
C LEU A 382 -43.99 21.07 -9.12
N ILE A 383 -42.84 20.44 -9.38
CA ILE A 383 -41.88 20.93 -10.37
C ILE A 383 -42.49 20.88 -11.78
N LEU A 384 -43.12 19.75 -12.15
CA LEU A 384 -43.77 19.63 -13.45
C LEU A 384 -44.92 20.64 -13.61
N PHE A 385 -45.68 20.91 -12.55
CA PHE A 385 -46.74 21.91 -12.55
C PHE A 385 -46.18 23.34 -12.71
N ALA A 386 -45.09 23.67 -12.02
CA ALA A 386 -44.41 24.96 -12.18
C ALA A 386 -43.87 25.14 -13.60
N VAL A 387 -43.27 24.10 -14.20
CA VAL A 387 -42.81 24.10 -15.60
C VAL A 387 -43.97 24.25 -16.58
N ALA A 388 -45.11 23.62 -16.32
CA ALA A 388 -46.31 23.76 -17.14
C ALA A 388 -46.91 25.18 -17.07
N ILE A 389 -46.91 25.79 -15.89
CA ILE A 389 -47.31 27.20 -15.73
C ILE A 389 -46.34 28.11 -16.47
N LEU A 390 -45.03 27.88 -16.34
CA LEU A 390 -44.03 28.70 -17.00
C LEU A 390 -44.13 28.59 -18.52
N THR A 391 -44.31 27.38 -19.06
CA THR A 391 -44.54 27.20 -20.51
C THR A 391 -45.87 27.80 -20.97
N TYR A 392 -46.94 27.73 -20.17
CA TYR A 392 -48.20 28.41 -20.48
C TYR A 392 -48.05 29.94 -20.49
N ILE A 393 -47.33 30.52 -19.53
CA ILE A 393 -47.05 31.96 -19.48
C ILE A 393 -46.19 32.38 -20.68
N LEU A 394 -45.14 31.63 -21.00
CA LEU A 394 -44.26 31.91 -22.15
C LEU A 394 -45.02 31.79 -23.49
N ALA A 395 -45.87 30.78 -23.64
CA ALA A 395 -46.71 30.60 -24.84
C ALA A 395 -47.79 31.69 -24.97
N LYS A 396 -48.24 32.28 -23.86
CA LYS A 396 -49.17 33.41 -23.87
C LYS A 396 -48.46 34.74 -24.14
N ALA A 397 -47.22 34.90 -23.68
CA ALA A 397 -46.37 36.07 -23.94
C ALA A 397 -45.94 36.20 -25.40
N THR A 398 -45.92 35.09 -26.17
CA THR A 398 -45.63 35.12 -27.62
C THR A 398 -46.82 35.50 -28.50
N ASN A 399 -48.00 35.77 -27.92
CA ASN A 399 -49.24 36.08 -28.65
C ASN A 399 -49.75 37.52 -28.44
N GLU A 400 -48.91 38.45 -27.99
CA GLU A 400 -49.24 39.88 -28.04
C GLU A 400 -48.64 40.52 -29.29
N GLU A 401 -49.55 41.10 -30.07
CA GLU A 401 -49.45 41.68 -31.41
C GLU A 401 -48.24 42.62 -31.61
N GLU A 402 -47.50 42.39 -32.70
CA GLU A 402 -46.56 43.36 -33.27
C GLU A 402 -47.30 44.64 -33.68
N LEU A 403 -47.11 45.72 -32.92
CA LEU A 403 -47.41 47.07 -33.38
C LEU A 403 -46.24 47.60 -34.21
N PRO A 404 -46.48 48.15 -35.42
CA PRO A 404 -45.41 48.61 -36.30
C PRO A 404 -44.99 50.04 -35.92
N LEU A 405 -43.69 50.25 -35.79
CA LEU A 405 -43.04 51.57 -35.69
C LEU A 405 -41.87 51.50 -36.68
N ILE A 406 -41.89 52.21 -37.82
CA ILE A 406 -41.62 53.66 -37.97
C ILE A 406 -40.48 54.11 -37.06
#